data_AF-A0A0K3BQV6-F1
#
_entry.id   AF-A0A0K3BQV6-F1
#
_cell.length_a   1.000
_cell.length_b   1.000
_cell.length_c   1.000
_cell.angle_alpha   90.00
_cell.angle_beta   90.00
_cell.angle_gamma   90.00
#
_symmetry.space_group_name_H-M   'P 1'
#
loop_
_entity.id
_entity.type
_entity.pdbx_description
1 polymer ?
#
loop_
_entity_poly.entity_id
_entity_poly.type
_entity_poly.pdbx_seq_one_letter_code
_entity_poly.pdbx_strand_id
1 'polypeptide(L)'
;MTRADWVRVLDTAAAMRVEMVPSHARTKANIVEALRRGIPLRAGVIDLGDGQRAQQAQDELVDLGVPAVGYDRLRQVGRDVRDLQPSTDQLCGRCRDGVAAISPDGAVWPCVFSRWLPVGNVMETELASILDSPQAEAVRATLAAAFTGRAASACNPDCAPSCSPHCQPTCSPSCSPTCDPISCKPNSCWPRY
;
A
#
# COMPACT_ATOMS: atom_id res chain seq x y z
N MET A 1 -0.44 48.13 -28.17
CA MET A 1 -0.43 46.69 -28.52
C MET A 1 0.34 46.51 -29.82
N THR A 2 1.51 45.86 -29.77
CA THR A 2 2.23 45.40 -30.97
C THR A 2 2.70 43.96 -30.75
N ARG A 3 1.79 43.02 -31.03
CA ARG A 3 1.92 41.77 -31.81
C ARG A 3 3.17 40.86 -31.76
N ALA A 4 4.12 41.03 -30.83
CA ALA A 4 5.33 40.19 -30.78
C ALA A 4 5.37 39.16 -29.62
N ASP A 5 4.44 39.20 -28.67
CA ASP A 5 4.53 38.38 -27.43
C ASP A 5 3.76 37.05 -27.44
N TRP A 6 3.25 36.58 -28.59
CA TRP A 6 2.28 35.46 -28.61
C TRP A 6 2.69 34.19 -29.35
N VAL A 7 3.94 34.03 -29.76
CA VAL A 7 4.34 32.81 -30.50
C VAL A 7 5.63 32.23 -29.93
N ARG A 8 5.51 31.38 -28.90
CA ARG A 8 6.36 30.18 -28.63
C ARG A 8 6.24 29.60 -27.21
N VAL A 9 5.03 29.47 -26.65
CA VAL A 9 4.84 28.61 -25.47
C VAL A 9 3.57 27.78 -25.61
N LEU A 10 3.42 27.08 -26.74
CA LEU A 10 2.50 25.96 -26.86
C LEU A 10 3.06 25.02 -27.93
N ASP A 11 3.92 24.09 -27.53
CA ASP A 11 4.04 22.82 -28.23
C ASP A 11 4.27 21.69 -27.22
N THR A 12 3.19 20.95 -27.00
CA THR A 12 3.11 19.50 -26.79
C THR A 12 3.96 18.81 -25.70
N ALA A 13 3.36 18.67 -24.51
CA ALA A 13 2.91 17.39 -23.93
C ALA A 13 2.91 17.46 -22.41
N ALA A 14 1.74 17.20 -21.83
CA ALA A 14 1.48 17.24 -20.40
C ALA A 14 2.29 16.17 -19.64
N ALA A 15 3.40 16.59 -19.02
CA ALA A 15 3.97 15.90 -17.88
C ALA A 15 3.84 16.84 -16.68
N MET A 16 2.85 16.58 -15.83
CA MET A 16 2.72 17.22 -14.53
C MET A 16 3.95 16.86 -13.70
N ARG A 17 5.02 17.65 -13.85
CA ARG A 17 6.20 17.55 -12.99
C ARG A 17 5.76 17.96 -11.61
N VAL A 18 5.83 17.03 -10.67
CA VAL A 18 5.80 17.36 -9.24
C VAL A 18 6.87 18.41 -9.01
N GLU A 19 6.48 19.66 -8.75
CA GLU A 19 7.38 20.73 -8.35
C GLU A 19 7.92 20.39 -6.95
N MET A 20 8.95 19.54 -6.91
CA MET A 20 9.56 19.09 -5.68
C MET A 20 10.54 20.17 -5.18
N VAL A 21 10.25 20.72 -4.00
CA VAL A 21 11.30 21.19 -3.08
C VAL A 21 12.36 20.08 -2.99
N PRO A 22 13.68 20.36 -2.97
CA PRO A 22 14.72 19.33 -2.87
C PRO A 22 14.58 18.51 -1.58
N SER A 23 13.76 17.46 -1.62
CA SER A 23 13.33 16.68 -0.46
C SER A 23 14.20 15.46 -0.24
N HIS A 24 14.83 14.94 -1.30
CA HIS A 24 15.66 13.73 -1.25
C HIS A 24 16.77 13.82 -0.18
N ALA A 25 17.56 14.90 -0.18
CA ALA A 25 18.62 15.10 0.81
C ALA A 25 18.09 15.10 2.25
N ARG A 26 16.92 15.71 2.49
CA ARG A 26 16.27 15.73 3.81
C ARG A 26 15.75 14.35 4.21
N THR A 27 15.10 13.64 3.29
CA THR A 27 14.62 12.27 3.50
C THR A 27 15.77 11.33 3.83
N LYS A 28 16.88 11.42 3.09
CA LYS A 28 18.11 10.65 3.34
C LYS A 28 18.69 10.95 4.72
N ALA A 29 18.83 12.22 5.09
CA ALA A 29 19.33 12.61 6.41
C ALA A 29 18.45 12.05 7.54
N ASN A 30 17.12 12.08 7.38
CA ASN A 30 16.18 11.52 8.36
C ASN A 30 16.29 9.99 8.48
N ILE A 31 16.49 9.28 7.37
CA ILE A 31 16.72 7.83 7.36
C ILE A 31 18.00 7.49 8.12
N VAL A 32 19.10 8.16 7.81
CA VAL A 32 20.38 7.97 8.49
C VAL A 32 20.23 8.21 10.00
N GLU A 33 19.52 9.27 10.39
CA GLU A 33 19.31 9.58 11.80
C GLU A 33 18.41 8.54 12.50
N ALA A 34 17.38 8.02 11.83
CA ALA A 34 16.53 6.96 12.38
C ALA A 34 17.33 5.66 12.64
N LEU A 35 18.17 5.28 11.67
CA LEU A 35 19.05 4.12 11.79
C LEU A 35 20.08 4.31 12.91
N ARG A 36 20.69 5.49 13.02
CA ARG A 36 21.63 5.83 14.10
C ARG A 36 20.98 5.72 15.48
N ARG A 37 19.69 6.03 15.59
CA ARG A 37 18.90 5.91 16.84
C ARG A 37 18.38 4.49 17.11
N GLY A 38 18.64 3.53 16.23
CA GLY A 38 18.10 2.17 16.35
C GLY A 38 16.58 2.10 16.19
N ILE A 39 15.96 3.07 15.51
CA ILE A 39 14.53 3.06 15.24
C ILE A 39 14.26 2.04 14.13
N PRO A 40 13.39 1.02 14.34
CA PRO A 40 13.05 0.06 13.30
C PRO A 40 12.46 0.76 12.08
N LEU A 41 13.12 0.63 10.93
CA LEU A 41 12.77 1.33 9.71
C LEU A 41 12.37 0.36 8.60
N ARG A 42 11.34 0.72 7.86
CA ARG A 42 10.98 0.12 6.58
C ARG A 42 10.85 1.22 5.55
N ALA A 43 11.28 0.96 4.33
CA ALA A 43 11.14 1.90 3.23
C ALA A 43 10.34 1.26 2.09
N GLY A 44 9.69 2.10 1.30
CA GLY A 44 8.96 1.71 0.11
C GLY A 44 9.39 2.58 -1.06
N VAL A 45 9.69 1.96 -2.19
CA VAL A 45 9.96 2.65 -3.45
C VAL A 45 8.78 2.39 -4.39
N ILE A 46 8.22 3.44 -4.96
CA ILE A 46 7.16 3.35 -5.97
C ILE A 46 7.77 3.73 -7.31
N ASP A 47 7.73 2.81 -8.27
CA ASP A 47 8.12 3.09 -9.64
C ASP A 47 6.95 3.74 -10.39
N LEU A 48 7.14 5.00 -10.77
CA LEU A 48 6.15 5.78 -11.52
C LEU A 48 6.21 5.52 -13.03
N GLY A 49 7.18 4.72 -13.50
CA GLY A 49 7.49 4.53 -14.90
C GLY A 49 8.41 5.62 -15.47
N ASP A 50 8.41 5.74 -16.80
CA ASP A 50 9.00 6.86 -17.55
C ASP A 50 10.48 7.15 -17.25
N GLY A 51 11.28 6.11 -17.00
CA GLY A 51 12.72 6.23 -16.76
C GLY A 51 13.10 6.80 -15.39
N GLN A 52 12.17 6.77 -14.42
CA GLN A 52 12.49 7.04 -13.02
C GLN A 52 13.56 6.07 -12.49
N ARG A 53 14.41 6.56 -11.59
CA ARG A 53 15.54 5.81 -11.01
C ARG A 53 15.11 4.96 -9.81
N ALA A 54 14.05 4.17 -9.98
CA ALA A 54 13.45 3.39 -8.89
C ALA A 54 14.39 2.30 -8.35
N GLN A 55 15.09 1.59 -9.24
CA GLN A 55 16.09 0.60 -8.82
C GLN A 55 17.24 1.25 -8.05
N GLN A 56 17.79 2.35 -8.55
CA GLN A 56 18.87 3.06 -7.86
C GLN A 56 18.43 3.61 -6.49
N ALA A 57 17.16 4.01 -6.36
CA ALA A 57 16.61 4.41 -5.07
C ALA A 57 16.47 3.23 -4.09
N GLN A 58 16.10 2.05 -4.59
CA GLN A 58 16.08 0.82 -3.79
C GLN A 58 17.49 0.45 -3.32
N ASP A 59 18.47 0.46 -4.23
CA ASP A 59 19.87 0.15 -3.93
C ASP A 59 20.44 1.14 -2.90
N GLU A 60 20.18 2.45 -3.06
CA GLU A 60 20.59 3.47 -2.08
C GLU A 60 20.03 3.20 -0.67
N LEU A 61 18.78 2.75 -0.56
CA LEU A 61 18.16 2.43 0.74
C LEU A 61 18.78 1.17 1.37
N VAL A 62 19.11 0.17 0.55
CA VAL A 62 19.82 -1.04 1.01
C VAL A 62 21.22 -0.69 1.50
N ASP A 63 21.96 0.12 0.73
CA ASP A 63 23.30 0.58 1.07
C ASP A 63 23.35 1.43 2.35
N LEU A 64 22.28 2.19 2.61
CA LEU A 64 22.12 2.93 3.88
C LEU A 64 21.89 2.02 5.08
N GLY A 65 21.57 0.73 4.88
CA GLY A 65 21.32 -0.24 5.94
C GLY A 65 19.84 -0.35 6.33
N VAL A 66 18.90 0.04 5.46
CA VAL A 66 17.47 -0.16 5.73
C VAL A 66 17.13 -1.65 5.66
N PRO A 67 16.61 -2.27 6.75
CA PRO A 67 16.48 -3.72 6.85
C PRO A 67 15.34 -4.32 6.02
N ALA A 68 14.39 -3.51 5.59
CA ALA A 68 13.29 -3.94 4.74
C ALA A 68 12.88 -2.83 3.77
N VAL A 69 13.19 -3.05 2.49
CA VAL A 69 12.84 -2.15 1.39
C VAL A 69 11.85 -2.87 0.49
N GLY A 70 10.63 -2.35 0.42
CA GLY A 70 9.62 -2.82 -0.52
C GLY A 70 9.63 -2.02 -1.81
N TYR A 71 9.15 -2.65 -2.87
CA TYR A 71 9.00 -2.05 -4.19
C TYR A 71 7.57 -2.28 -4.68
N ASP A 72 7.00 -1.25 -5.30
CA ASP A 72 5.69 -1.30 -5.95
C ASP A 72 5.76 -0.50 -7.24
N ARG A 73 4.83 -0.75 -8.15
CA ARG A 73 4.63 0.12 -9.32
C ARG A 73 3.46 1.05 -9.04
N LEU A 74 3.39 2.16 -9.75
CA LEU A 74 2.24 3.04 -9.69
C LEU A 74 0.96 2.26 -9.98
N ARG A 75 0.06 2.25 -9.00
CA ARG A 75 -1.24 1.61 -9.11
C ARG A 75 -2.30 2.63 -9.53
N GLN A 76 -3.22 2.22 -10.39
CA GLN A 76 -4.31 3.06 -10.91
C GLN A 76 -5.44 3.18 -9.89
N VAL A 77 -5.13 3.76 -8.72
CA VAL A 77 -6.04 3.91 -7.58
C VAL A 77 -5.82 5.27 -6.91
N GLY A 78 -6.89 5.83 -6.33
CA GLY A 78 -6.81 7.13 -5.65
C GLY A 78 -6.44 8.27 -6.62
N ARG A 79 -5.44 9.08 -6.25
CA ARG A 79 -5.00 10.24 -7.05
C ARG A 79 -4.18 9.85 -8.29
N ASP A 80 -3.75 8.60 -8.35
CA ASP A 80 -2.88 8.06 -9.39
C ASP A 80 -3.64 7.35 -10.51
N VAL A 81 -4.99 7.41 -10.46
CA VAL A 81 -5.88 7.03 -11.56
C VAL A 81 -5.60 7.99 -12.72
N ARG A 82 -4.95 7.50 -13.78
CA ARG A 82 -4.68 8.27 -15.00
C ARG A 82 -5.73 7.94 -16.05
N ASP A 83 -5.65 6.72 -16.58
CA ASP A 83 -6.38 6.32 -17.79
C ASP A 83 -7.35 5.16 -17.53
N LEU A 84 -7.25 4.53 -16.35
CA LEU A 84 -8.00 3.34 -15.96
C LEU A 84 -8.78 3.60 -14.67
N GLN A 85 -10.01 3.10 -14.59
CA GLN A 85 -10.79 3.13 -13.36
C GLN A 85 -10.17 2.21 -12.29
N PRO A 86 -10.31 2.56 -11.00
CA PRO A 86 -9.88 1.68 -9.92
C PRO A 86 -10.53 0.30 -10.05
N SER A 87 -9.71 -0.74 -10.09
CA SER A 87 -10.16 -2.12 -10.23
C SER A 87 -9.45 -3.06 -9.25
N THR A 88 -10.00 -4.26 -9.08
CA THR A 88 -9.42 -5.32 -8.25
C THR A 88 -8.04 -5.79 -8.77
N ASP A 89 -7.69 -5.54 -10.03
CA ASP A 89 -6.37 -5.84 -10.60
C ASP A 89 -5.26 -4.97 -10.02
N GLN A 90 -5.60 -3.81 -9.46
CA GLN A 90 -4.67 -2.93 -8.76
C GLN A 90 -4.45 -3.34 -7.30
N LEU A 91 -5.16 -4.36 -6.80
CA LEU A 91 -5.10 -4.79 -5.41
C LEU A 91 -4.19 -6.00 -5.21
N CYS A 92 -3.47 -6.01 -4.09
CA CYS A 92 -2.49 -7.06 -3.74
C CYS A 92 -3.11 -8.43 -3.34
N GLY A 93 -4.44 -8.59 -3.40
CA GLY A 93 -5.14 -9.82 -3.02
C GLY A 93 -5.46 -9.98 -1.53
N ARG A 94 -4.85 -9.16 -0.66
CA ARG A 94 -5.02 -9.22 0.81
C ARG A 94 -5.99 -8.19 1.38
N CYS A 95 -6.61 -7.34 0.56
CA CYS A 95 -7.68 -6.46 1.04
C CYS A 95 -8.79 -7.32 1.64
N ARG A 96 -9.31 -6.99 2.84
CA ARG A 96 -10.20 -7.80 3.70
C ARG A 96 -9.56 -8.83 4.65
N ASP A 97 -8.25 -9.10 4.54
CA ASP A 97 -7.57 -10.12 5.37
C ASP A 97 -7.07 -9.52 6.69
N GLY A 98 -7.92 -9.53 7.71
CA GLY A 98 -7.61 -9.01 9.05
C GLY A 98 -7.34 -7.50 9.09
N VAL A 99 -7.76 -6.76 8.06
CA VAL A 99 -7.52 -5.33 7.90
C VAL A 99 -8.79 -4.58 7.49
N ALA A 100 -8.94 -3.38 8.03
CA ALA A 100 -9.89 -2.38 7.59
C ALA A 100 -9.21 -1.01 7.61
N ALA A 101 -9.52 -0.16 6.64
CA ALA A 101 -9.05 1.21 6.59
C ALA A 101 -10.19 2.15 6.97
N ILE A 102 -9.90 3.14 7.81
CA ILE A 102 -10.85 4.17 8.22
C ILE A 102 -10.27 5.51 7.80
N SER A 103 -11.00 6.30 7.03
CA SER A 103 -10.59 7.65 6.64
C SER A 103 -10.88 8.70 7.72
N PRO A 104 -10.31 9.91 7.60
CA PRO A 104 -10.56 11.00 8.56
C PRO A 104 -12.03 11.41 8.69
N ASP A 105 -12.86 11.17 7.68
CA ASP A 105 -14.32 11.39 7.69
C ASP A 105 -15.13 10.17 8.17
N GLY A 106 -14.46 9.11 8.59
CA GLY A 106 -15.04 7.91 9.17
C GLY A 106 -15.43 6.81 8.18
N ALA A 107 -15.31 7.01 6.86
CA ALA A 107 -15.62 5.96 5.90
C ALA A 107 -14.71 4.72 6.09
N VAL A 108 -15.31 3.54 6.05
CA VAL A 108 -14.64 2.25 6.28
C VAL A 108 -14.47 1.51 4.96
N TRP A 109 -13.27 1.01 4.70
CA TRP A 109 -12.91 0.25 3.50
C TRP A 109 -12.17 -1.06 3.84
N PRO A 110 -12.21 -2.08 2.96
CA PRO A 110 -11.43 -3.31 3.12
C PRO A 110 -9.90 -3.12 3.17
N CYS A 111 -9.37 -2.03 2.59
CA CYS A 111 -7.97 -1.61 2.66
C CYS A 111 -7.82 -0.17 2.17
N VAL A 112 -6.68 0.49 2.42
CA VAL A 112 -6.44 1.89 1.97
C VAL A 112 -6.46 2.05 0.45
N PHE A 113 -6.25 0.96 -0.29
CA PHE A 113 -6.27 0.94 -1.74
C PHE A 113 -7.65 0.66 -2.32
N SER A 114 -8.67 0.32 -1.53
CA SER A 114 -10.01 -0.04 -2.02
C SER A 114 -11.06 1.03 -1.68
N ARG A 115 -10.69 2.31 -1.77
CA ARG A 115 -11.55 3.43 -1.36
C ARG A 115 -12.90 3.50 -2.10
N TRP A 116 -12.98 2.91 -3.29
CA TRP A 116 -14.21 2.81 -4.08
C TRP A 116 -15.17 1.72 -3.59
N LEU A 117 -14.80 0.96 -2.56
CA LEU A 117 -15.61 -0.10 -1.95
C LEU A 117 -15.91 0.25 -0.47
N PRO A 118 -16.71 1.30 -0.19
CA PRO A 118 -17.14 1.59 1.18
C PRO A 118 -17.98 0.45 1.74
N VAL A 119 -17.79 0.15 3.03
CA VAL A 119 -18.59 -0.83 3.78
C VAL A 119 -19.41 -0.21 4.91
N GLY A 120 -19.16 1.07 5.24
CA GLY A 120 -19.91 1.82 6.26
C GLY A 120 -19.17 3.10 6.69
N ASN A 121 -19.66 3.78 7.72
CA ASN A 121 -19.00 4.93 8.34
C ASN A 121 -19.05 4.85 9.88
N VAL A 122 -17.89 4.92 10.55
CA VAL A 122 -17.80 4.82 12.03
C VAL A 122 -18.41 6.01 12.78
N MET A 123 -18.66 7.11 12.09
CA MET A 123 -19.37 8.26 12.65
C MET A 123 -20.88 8.02 12.76
N GLU A 124 -21.40 7.03 12.04
CA GLU A 124 -22.84 6.70 11.96
C GLU A 124 -23.17 5.38 12.63
N THR A 125 -22.28 4.39 12.54
CA THR A 125 -22.51 3.02 13.00
C THR A 125 -21.27 2.49 13.72
N GLU A 126 -21.45 1.66 14.76
CA GLU A 126 -20.34 1.01 15.45
C GLU A 126 -19.50 0.15 14.48
N LEU A 127 -18.17 0.20 14.63
CA LEU A 127 -17.26 -0.52 13.72
C LEU A 127 -17.56 -2.02 13.64
N ALA A 128 -17.88 -2.67 14.76
CA ALA A 128 -18.23 -4.09 14.78
C ALA A 128 -19.46 -4.37 13.89
N SER A 129 -20.53 -3.58 14.06
CA SER A 129 -21.74 -3.66 13.25
C SER A 129 -21.49 -3.39 11.76
N ILE A 130 -20.57 -2.48 11.42
CA ILE A 130 -20.14 -2.26 10.03
C ILE A 130 -19.47 -3.51 9.45
N LEU A 131 -18.54 -4.11 10.20
CA LEU A 131 -17.79 -5.29 9.76
C LEU A 131 -18.68 -6.53 9.60
N ASP A 132 -19.71 -6.66 10.43
CA ASP A 132 -20.69 -7.75 10.39
C ASP A 132 -21.87 -7.46 9.44
N SER A 133 -21.89 -6.29 8.80
CA SER A 133 -22.99 -5.88 7.91
C SER A 133 -23.07 -6.73 6.63
N PRO A 134 -24.28 -6.88 6.05
CA PRO A 134 -24.44 -7.51 4.74
C PRO A 134 -23.63 -6.84 3.63
N GLN A 135 -23.42 -5.52 3.72
CA GLN A 135 -22.60 -4.76 2.76
C GLN A 135 -21.13 -5.17 2.84
N ALA A 136 -20.57 -5.27 4.05
CA ALA A 136 -19.21 -5.73 4.25
C ALA A 136 -19.02 -7.16 3.73
N GLU A 137 -20.00 -8.04 3.94
CA GLU A 137 -19.97 -9.41 3.42
C GLU A 137 -20.01 -9.46 1.89
N ALA A 138 -20.89 -8.68 1.25
CA ALA A 138 -20.96 -8.59 -0.21
C ALA A 138 -19.64 -8.11 -0.84
N VAL A 139 -19.00 -7.11 -0.22
CA VAL A 139 -17.68 -6.61 -0.65
C VAL A 139 -16.60 -7.67 -0.43
N ARG A 140 -16.61 -8.37 0.71
CA ARG A 140 -15.68 -9.47 0.98
C ARG A 140 -15.80 -10.60 -0.05
N ALA A 141 -17.02 -11.00 -0.38
CA ALA A 141 -17.30 -12.02 -1.38
C ALA A 141 -16.81 -11.60 -2.77
N THR A 142 -17.05 -10.34 -3.17
CA THR A 142 -16.58 -9.78 -4.45
C THR A 142 -15.05 -9.80 -4.54
N LEU A 143 -14.38 -9.37 -3.49
CA LEU A 143 -12.91 -9.40 -3.42
C LEU A 143 -12.38 -10.83 -3.40
N ALA A 144 -13.02 -11.75 -2.67
CA ALA A 144 -12.64 -13.16 -2.66
C ALA A 144 -12.73 -13.78 -4.05
N ALA A 145 -13.84 -13.56 -4.76
CA ALA A 145 -14.01 -14.00 -6.13
C ALA A 145 -12.92 -13.43 -7.05
N ALA A 146 -12.67 -12.12 -7.00
CA ALA A 146 -11.67 -11.45 -7.84
C ALA A 146 -10.23 -11.91 -7.60
N PHE A 147 -9.94 -12.43 -6.42
CA PHE A 147 -8.61 -12.94 -6.07
C PHE A 147 -8.50 -14.46 -6.13
N THR A 148 -9.56 -15.17 -6.53
CA THR A 148 -9.52 -16.62 -6.72
C THR A 148 -8.45 -16.96 -7.76
N GLY A 149 -7.55 -17.89 -7.44
CA GLY A 149 -6.47 -18.30 -8.33
C GLY A 149 -5.26 -17.35 -8.36
N ARG A 150 -5.33 -16.16 -7.73
CA ARG A 150 -4.11 -15.46 -7.35
C ARG A 150 -3.49 -16.29 -6.25
N ALA A 151 -2.24 -16.75 -6.44
CA ALA A 151 -1.56 -17.51 -5.41
C ALA A 151 -1.62 -16.70 -4.11
N ALA A 152 -2.47 -17.12 -3.18
CA ALA A 152 -2.32 -16.74 -1.78
C ALA A 152 -0.86 -17.06 -1.52
N SER A 153 -0.07 -16.04 -1.15
CA SER A 153 1.32 -16.27 -0.82
C SER A 153 1.33 -17.51 0.06
N ALA A 154 1.93 -18.59 -0.43
CA ALA A 154 2.21 -19.74 0.41
C ALA A 154 2.75 -19.14 1.71
N CYS A 155 2.18 -19.56 2.84
CA CYS A 155 2.79 -19.28 4.12
C CYS A 155 4.29 -19.46 3.91
N ASN A 156 5.08 -18.44 4.31
CA ASN A 156 6.53 -18.47 4.17
C ASN A 156 6.99 -19.89 4.55
N PRO A 157 7.78 -20.61 3.71
CA PRO A 157 8.08 -22.03 3.92
C PRO A 157 8.74 -22.38 5.26
N ASP A 158 9.16 -21.38 6.05
CA ASP A 158 9.50 -21.54 7.47
C ASP A 158 8.29 -21.96 8.35
N CYS A 159 7.07 -21.92 7.80
CA CYS A 159 5.84 -22.41 8.40
C CYS A 159 5.18 -23.45 7.48
N ALA A 160 5.77 -24.65 7.40
CA ALA A 160 5.09 -25.85 6.91
C ALA A 160 5.64 -27.11 7.61
N PRO A 161 4.83 -28.17 7.82
CA PRO A 161 3.61 -28.47 7.09
C PRO A 161 2.42 -28.86 7.99
N SER A 162 1.63 -27.89 8.49
CA SER A 162 0.37 -28.23 9.16
C SER A 162 -0.60 -27.05 9.30
N CYS A 163 -1.10 -26.49 8.20
CA CYS A 163 -2.19 -25.51 8.26
C CYS A 163 -3.23 -25.73 7.15
N SER A 164 -4.04 -26.78 7.29
CA SER A 164 -5.41 -26.85 6.77
C SER A 164 -6.20 -27.88 7.61
N PRO A 165 -7.46 -27.64 8.02
CA PRO A 165 -8.37 -26.57 7.59
C PRO A 165 -8.71 -25.52 8.68
N HIS A 166 -8.08 -25.52 9.86
CA HIS A 166 -8.48 -24.65 10.98
C HIS A 166 -7.34 -23.72 11.43
N CYS A 167 -7.42 -22.44 11.04
CA CYS A 167 -6.68 -21.37 11.71
C CYS A 167 -7.30 -21.11 13.09
N GLN A 168 -6.86 -21.86 14.10
CA GLN A 168 -7.06 -21.52 15.52
C GLN A 168 -5.83 -20.76 16.05
N PRO A 169 -5.94 -19.96 17.13
CA PRO A 169 -5.03 -18.85 17.44
C PRO A 169 -3.70 -19.26 18.08
N THR A 170 -3.23 -20.48 17.80
CA THR A 170 -2.03 -21.09 18.42
C THR A 170 -0.79 -21.04 17.52
N CYS A 171 -0.74 -20.12 16.56
CA CYS A 171 0.53 -19.78 15.93
C CYS A 171 1.34 -19.00 16.96
N SER A 172 2.35 -19.64 17.55
CA SER A 172 3.33 -18.97 18.42
C SER A 172 4.52 -18.42 17.60
N PRO A 173 4.98 -17.18 17.85
CA PRO A 173 4.41 -16.28 18.85
C PRO A 173 3.08 -15.76 18.34
N SER A 174 2.06 -15.97 19.17
CA SER A 174 0.77 -15.33 19.06
C SER A 174 1.09 -13.85 19.06
N CYS A 175 0.56 -13.09 18.11
CA CYS A 175 0.67 -11.63 18.17
C CYS A 175 -0.06 -11.17 19.45
N SER A 176 0.68 -11.17 20.54
CA SER A 176 0.39 -10.57 21.84
C SER A 176 0.08 -9.08 21.61
N PRO A 177 -0.70 -8.42 22.49
CA PRO A 177 -0.90 -6.97 22.42
C PRO A 177 0.41 -6.16 22.42
N THR A 178 1.53 -6.77 22.80
CA THR A 178 2.87 -6.30 22.47
C THR A 178 3.26 -6.75 21.06
N CYS A 179 2.76 -6.02 20.04
CA CYS A 179 3.30 -6.11 18.69
C CYS A 179 4.78 -5.74 18.72
N ASP A 180 5.67 -6.73 18.74
CA ASP A 180 7.04 -6.51 18.30
C ASP A 180 6.99 -6.23 16.80
N PRO A 181 7.29 -5.01 16.33
CA PRO A 181 7.23 -4.66 14.91
C PRO A 181 8.24 -5.45 14.06
N ILE A 182 9.22 -6.11 14.69
CA ILE A 182 10.19 -6.98 14.04
C ILE A 182 9.57 -8.36 13.76
N SER A 183 8.79 -8.88 14.70
CA SER A 183 8.24 -10.25 14.68
C SER A 183 6.83 -10.33 14.09
N CYS A 184 5.93 -9.39 14.40
CA CYS A 184 4.61 -9.28 13.78
C CYS A 184 4.71 -8.27 12.61
N LYS A 185 5.09 -8.76 11.43
CA LYS A 185 5.06 -7.95 10.21
C LYS A 185 3.59 -7.78 9.79
N PRO A 186 3.08 -6.54 9.62
CA PRO A 186 1.74 -6.37 9.06
C PRO A 186 1.70 -7.03 7.68
N ASN A 187 0.54 -7.59 7.34
CA ASN A 187 0.28 -8.21 6.04
C ASN A 187 0.90 -7.37 4.92
N SER A 188 1.83 -7.97 4.17
CA SER A 188 2.57 -7.24 3.15
C SER A 188 1.59 -6.75 2.07
N CYS A 189 1.39 -5.44 1.97
CA CYS A 189 0.53 -4.81 0.96
C CYS A 189 1.19 -4.68 -0.42
N TRP A 190 2.28 -5.42 -0.66
CA TRP A 190 3.01 -5.45 -1.92
C TRP A 190 2.31 -6.41 -2.89
N PRO A 191 1.90 -5.95 -4.09
CA PRO A 191 1.55 -6.86 -5.16
C PRO A 191 2.74 -7.77 -5.47
N ARG A 192 2.47 -9.04 -5.78
CA ARG A 192 3.46 -9.91 -6.44
C ARG A 192 3.14 -9.85 -7.93
N TYR A 193 4.05 -9.24 -8.70
CA TYR A 193 3.97 -9.19 -10.16
C TYR A 193 4.59 -10.43 -10.79
#